data_AF-R8HNT5-F1
#
_entry.id   AF-R8HNT5-F1
#
_cell.length_a   1.000
_cell.length_b   1.000
_cell.length_c   1.000
_cell.angle_alpha   90.00
_cell.angle_beta   90.00
_cell.angle_gamma   90.00
#
_symmetry.space_group_name_H-M   'P 1'
#
loop_
_entity.id
_entity.type
_entity.pdbx_description
1 polymer ?
#
loop_
_entity_poly.entity_id
_entity_poly.type
_entity_poly.pdbx_seq_one_letter_code
_entity_poly.pdbx_strand_id
1 'polypeptide(L)'
;MFGKKVKMNNIEKEILKLINKLYPLDFIEMTPITNEMYQCLTAQGTYFVRITNYKTYEEQLEEVTYTNFLYQKGLEVPPIIPSLKANLVEKITLDKEVFAVLYKAAPGIHLPRNEWNSNVFKKLGQQIGKLHRASKNFESIEPVKHINDWYQNEEYNFLNYIPKEETTIREIASDVLTSIKELPKSTSNYGLIHEIYG
;
A
#
# COMPACT_ATOMS: atom_id res chain seq x y z
N MET A 1 -20.94 -8.79 -19.95
CA MET A 1 -20.25 -10.05 -20.27
C MET A 1 -20.14 -10.82 -18.96
N PHE A 2 -20.85 -11.94 -18.83
CA PHE A 2 -20.94 -12.71 -17.59
C PHE A 2 -19.56 -13.24 -17.19
N GLY A 3 -19.07 -12.79 -16.03
CA GLY A 3 -17.83 -13.30 -15.44
C GLY A 3 -17.95 -14.80 -15.23
N LYS A 4 -17.01 -15.56 -15.79
CA LYS A 4 -16.83 -16.97 -15.42
C LYS A 4 -16.66 -17.02 -13.90
N LYS A 5 -17.57 -17.71 -13.20
CA LYS A 5 -17.34 -18.14 -11.82
C LYS A 5 -16.07 -19.01 -11.81
N VAL A 6 -14.95 -18.41 -11.47
CA VAL A 6 -13.72 -19.14 -11.16
C VAL A 6 -14.04 -19.91 -9.88
N LYS A 7 -14.03 -21.25 -9.94
CA LYS A 7 -14.24 -22.06 -8.74
C LYS A 7 -13.11 -21.78 -7.77
N MET A 8 -13.44 -21.37 -6.54
CA MET A 8 -12.44 -21.13 -5.51
C MET A 8 -11.59 -22.39 -5.27
N ASN A 9 -10.28 -22.22 -5.29
CA ASN A 9 -9.33 -23.27 -4.92
C ASN A 9 -9.38 -23.53 -3.40
N ASN A 10 -8.68 -24.57 -2.92
CA ASN A 10 -8.74 -24.94 -1.50
C ASN A 10 -8.17 -23.87 -0.56
N ILE A 11 -7.11 -23.17 -0.98
CA ILE A 11 -6.47 -22.09 -0.21
C ILE A 11 -7.43 -20.91 -0.07
N GLU A 12 -8.11 -20.52 -1.15
CA GLU A 12 -9.08 -19.42 -1.13
C GLU A 12 -10.25 -19.70 -0.19
N LYS A 13 -10.71 -20.96 -0.12
CA LYS A 13 -11.75 -21.36 0.84
C LYS A 13 -11.26 -21.31 2.29
N GLU A 14 -10.00 -21.64 2.53
CA GLU A 14 -9.39 -21.56 3.85
C GLU A 14 -9.23 -20.10 4.29
N ILE A 15 -8.68 -19.26 3.41
CA ILE A 15 -8.59 -17.81 3.62
C ILE A 15 -9.96 -17.22 3.91
N LEU A 16 -11.00 -17.56 3.12
CA LEU A 16 -12.36 -17.06 3.34
C LEU A 16 -12.89 -17.43 4.73
N LYS A 17 -12.64 -18.66 5.20
CA LYS A 17 -13.00 -19.10 6.55
C LYS A 17 -12.22 -18.34 7.62
N LEU A 18 -10.95 -18.03 7.38
CA LEU A 18 -10.10 -17.29 8.32
C LEU A 18 -10.57 -15.83 8.44
N ILE A 19 -10.76 -15.12 7.32
CA ILE A 19 -11.16 -13.71 7.36
C ILE A 19 -12.54 -13.51 7.98
N ASN A 20 -13.49 -14.44 7.78
CA ASN A 20 -14.80 -14.44 8.45
C ASN A 20 -14.71 -14.63 9.97
N LYS A 21 -13.62 -15.23 10.48
CA LYS A 21 -13.36 -15.33 11.92
C LYS A 21 -12.61 -14.14 12.49
N LEU A 22 -11.89 -13.41 11.64
CA LEU A 22 -11.01 -12.31 12.07
C LEU A 22 -11.71 -10.96 12.06
N TYR A 23 -12.62 -10.72 11.12
CA TYR A 23 -13.22 -9.42 10.90
C TYR A 23 -14.72 -9.40 11.21
N PRO A 24 -15.28 -8.24 11.59
CA PRO A 24 -16.71 -8.07 11.91
C PRO A 24 -17.60 -8.00 10.65
N LEU A 25 -17.35 -8.86 9.65
CA LEU A 25 -18.05 -8.89 8.37
C LEU A 25 -18.30 -10.34 7.93
N ASP A 26 -19.40 -10.53 7.19
CA ASP A 26 -19.75 -11.80 6.56
C ASP A 26 -19.35 -11.76 5.07
N PHE A 27 -18.24 -12.42 4.74
CA PHE A 27 -17.71 -12.52 3.39
C PHE A 27 -18.32 -13.72 2.67
N ILE A 28 -19.01 -13.43 1.58
CA ILE A 28 -19.80 -14.39 0.80
C ILE A 28 -18.94 -15.00 -0.32
N GLU A 29 -18.21 -14.15 -1.04
CA GLU A 29 -17.39 -14.52 -2.18
C GLU A 29 -16.03 -13.82 -2.11
N MET A 30 -15.00 -14.48 -2.61
CA MET A 30 -13.65 -13.95 -2.68
C MET A 30 -13.04 -14.27 -4.04
N THR A 31 -12.36 -13.30 -4.65
CA THR A 31 -11.66 -13.44 -5.93
C THR A 31 -10.24 -12.89 -5.82
N PRO A 32 -9.20 -13.64 -6.20
CA PRO A 32 -7.85 -13.11 -6.25
C PRO A 32 -7.72 -12.03 -7.33
N ILE A 33 -7.12 -10.89 -6.98
CA ILE A 33 -6.78 -9.81 -7.91
C ILE A 33 -5.29 -9.85 -8.25
N THR A 34 -4.47 -10.11 -7.24
CA THR A 34 -3.04 -10.40 -7.35
C THR A 34 -2.69 -11.61 -6.49
N ASN A 35 -1.42 -11.96 -6.40
CA ASN A 35 -0.95 -13.02 -5.50
C ASN A 35 -1.15 -12.69 -4.00
N GLU A 36 -1.39 -11.42 -3.68
CA GLU A 36 -1.44 -10.92 -2.30
C GLU A 36 -2.74 -10.19 -1.98
N MET A 37 -3.53 -9.79 -2.98
CA MET A 37 -4.74 -9.01 -2.80
C MET A 37 -5.96 -9.77 -3.31
N TYR A 38 -6.99 -9.85 -2.48
CA TYR A 38 -8.24 -10.53 -2.78
C TYR A 38 -9.40 -9.55 -2.65
N GLN A 39 -10.26 -9.51 -3.66
CA GLN A 39 -11.55 -8.82 -3.57
C GLN A 39 -12.53 -9.72 -2.81
N CYS A 40 -13.20 -9.16 -1.80
CA CYS A 40 -14.20 -9.86 -1.00
C CYS A 40 -15.56 -9.15 -1.11
N LEU A 41 -16.61 -9.91 -1.36
CA LEU A 41 -17.99 -9.41 -1.40
C LEU A 41 -18.70 -9.75 -0.10
N THR A 42 -19.34 -8.74 0.49
CA THR A 42 -20.24 -8.89 1.63
C THR A 42 -21.61 -8.32 1.27
N ALA A 43 -22.61 -8.53 2.13
CA ALA A 43 -23.92 -7.87 1.96
C ALA A 43 -23.83 -6.33 2.09
N GLN A 44 -22.80 -5.80 2.74
CA GLN A 44 -22.60 -4.36 3.00
C GLN A 44 -21.76 -3.66 1.93
N GLY A 45 -21.07 -4.40 1.07
CA GLY A 45 -20.29 -3.83 -0.03
C GLY A 45 -19.10 -4.67 -0.46
N THR A 46 -18.18 -4.02 -1.19
CA THR A 46 -16.92 -4.62 -1.63
C THR A 46 -15.78 -4.22 -0.70
N TYR A 47 -14.95 -5.20 -0.39
CA TYR A 47 -13.76 -5.08 0.44
C TYR A 47 -12.58 -5.71 -0.27
N PHE A 48 -11.38 -5.37 0.19
CA PHE A 48 -10.14 -5.95 -0.29
C PHE A 48 -9.31 -6.40 0.90
N VAL A 49 -8.86 -7.65 0.89
CA VAL A 49 -7.92 -8.15 1.90
C VAL A 49 -6.56 -8.35 1.26
N ARG A 50 -5.53 -7.70 1.85
CA ARG A 50 -4.13 -7.95 1.53
C ARG A 50 -3.62 -9.03 2.47
N ILE A 51 -3.03 -10.08 1.94
CA ILE A 51 -2.44 -11.21 2.67
C ILE A 51 -1.04 -11.45 2.14
N THR A 52 -0.02 -11.09 2.91
CA THR A 52 1.38 -11.20 2.47
C THR A 52 2.38 -11.18 3.63
N ASN A 53 3.60 -11.59 3.34
CA ASN A 53 4.77 -11.48 4.22
C ASN A 53 6.00 -10.87 3.51
N TYR A 54 5.80 -10.05 2.47
CA TYR A 54 6.92 -9.40 1.74
C TYR A 54 7.70 -8.40 2.61
N LYS A 55 7.07 -7.85 3.65
CA LYS A 55 7.63 -6.94 4.66
C LYS A 55 7.36 -7.48 6.05
N THR A 56 8.13 -7.01 7.03
CA THR A 56 7.95 -7.40 8.44
C THR A 56 6.60 -6.94 8.97
N TYR A 57 6.20 -7.49 10.12
CA TYR A 57 4.97 -7.07 10.78
C TYR A 57 5.02 -5.58 11.15
N GLU A 58 6.16 -5.13 11.68
CA GLU A 58 6.38 -3.76 12.14
C GLU A 58 6.32 -2.76 10.98
N GLU A 59 6.92 -3.09 9.84
CA GLU A 59 6.85 -2.28 8.61
C GLU A 59 5.42 -2.14 8.09
N GLN A 60 4.68 -3.25 8.00
CA GLN A 60 3.29 -3.21 7.54
C GLN A 60 2.38 -2.50 8.55
N LEU A 61 2.62 -2.67 9.85
CA LEU A 61 1.86 -1.96 10.87
C LEU A 61 2.10 -0.45 10.79
N GLU A 62 3.34 0.00 10.59
CA GLU A 62 3.65 1.42 10.45
C GLU A 62 3.03 2.02 9.17
N GLU A 63 3.10 1.32 8.03
CA GLU A 63 2.42 1.67 6.78
C GLU A 63 0.91 1.82 6.97
N VAL A 64 0.27 0.83 7.59
CA VAL A 64 -1.18 0.79 7.80
C VAL A 64 -1.60 1.82 8.86
N THR A 65 -0.77 2.09 9.86
CA THR A 65 -1.02 3.15 10.86
C THR A 65 -1.00 4.53 10.20
N TYR A 66 -0.02 4.78 9.34
CA TYR A 66 0.06 6.02 8.57
C TYR A 66 -1.16 6.20 7.66
N THR A 67 -1.53 5.19 6.86
CA THR A 67 -2.70 5.29 5.97
C THR A 67 -4.03 5.44 6.73
N ASN A 68 -4.18 4.77 7.88
CA ASN A 68 -5.33 4.98 8.77
C ASN A 68 -5.38 6.41 9.33
N PHE A 69 -4.23 6.98 9.70
CA PHE A 69 -4.15 8.38 10.12
C PHE A 69 -4.59 9.34 9.02
N LEU A 70 -4.20 9.10 7.76
CA LEU A 70 -4.64 9.92 6.63
C LEU A 70 -6.17 9.89 6.47
N TYR A 71 -6.78 8.72 6.61
CA TYR A 71 -8.24 8.57 6.59
C TYR A 71 -8.88 9.38 7.73
N GLN A 72 -8.36 9.28 8.96
CA GLN A 72 -8.84 10.04 10.12
C GLN A 72 -8.69 11.55 9.95
N LYS A 73 -7.71 12.01 9.16
CA LYS A 73 -7.55 13.42 8.78
C LYS A 73 -8.45 13.86 7.62
N GLY A 74 -9.33 12.98 7.13
CA GLY A 74 -10.31 13.29 6.10
C GLY A 74 -9.74 13.26 4.68
N LEU A 75 -8.60 12.61 4.46
CA LEU A 75 -8.12 12.34 3.10
C LEU A 75 -8.88 11.15 2.50
N GLU A 76 -9.06 11.18 1.18
CA GLU A 76 -9.78 10.16 0.40
C GLU A 76 -8.90 8.93 0.16
N VAL A 77 -8.47 8.27 1.24
CA VAL A 77 -7.77 6.98 1.20
C VAL A 77 -8.74 5.84 1.59
N PRO A 78 -8.52 4.60 1.11
CA PRO A 78 -9.36 3.46 1.47
C PRO A 78 -9.43 3.27 3.00
N PRO A 79 -10.64 3.21 3.59
CA PRO A 79 -10.78 2.95 5.02
C PRO A 79 -10.25 1.56 5.38
N ILE A 80 -9.43 1.46 6.41
CA ILE A 80 -8.99 0.19 6.99
C ILE A 80 -10.06 -0.27 7.99
N ILE A 81 -10.39 -1.56 7.94
CA ILE A 81 -11.36 -2.19 8.82
C ILE A 81 -10.58 -3.00 9.86
N PRO A 82 -10.57 -2.60 11.14
CA PRO A 82 -9.92 -3.36 12.19
C PRO A 82 -10.54 -4.75 12.35
N SER A 83 -9.73 -5.70 12.82
CA SER A 83 -10.22 -7.01 13.22
C SER A 83 -11.15 -6.93 14.44
N LEU A 84 -11.77 -8.06 14.79
CA LEU A 84 -12.54 -8.21 16.03
C LEU A 84 -11.70 -7.93 17.30
N LYS A 85 -10.37 -8.01 17.21
CA LYS A 85 -9.43 -7.66 18.29
C LYS A 85 -8.98 -6.19 18.22
N ALA A 86 -9.58 -5.39 17.33
CA ALA A 86 -9.20 -4.01 17.04
C ALA A 86 -7.79 -3.83 16.48
N ASN A 87 -7.18 -4.89 15.92
CA ASN A 87 -5.89 -4.78 15.25
C ASN A 87 -6.09 -4.28 13.81
N LEU A 88 -5.19 -3.42 13.33
CA LEU A 88 -5.15 -2.98 11.93
C LEU A 88 -4.46 -4.03 11.02
N VAL A 89 -3.53 -4.80 11.60
CA VAL A 89 -2.80 -5.88 10.92
C VAL A 89 -2.94 -7.13 11.76
N GLU A 90 -3.45 -8.21 11.17
CA GLU A 90 -3.57 -9.51 11.84
C GLU A 90 -2.48 -10.46 11.38
N LYS A 91 -1.88 -11.20 12.31
CA LYS A 91 -0.97 -12.30 11.99
C LYS A 91 -1.80 -13.57 11.73
N ILE A 92 -1.60 -14.19 10.59
CA ILE A 92 -2.26 -15.46 10.24
C ILE A 92 -1.22 -16.50 9.84
N THR A 93 -1.50 -17.75 10.22
CA THR A 93 -0.68 -18.91 9.84
C THR A 93 -1.44 -19.68 8.77
N LEU A 94 -0.92 -19.65 7.55
CA LEU A 94 -1.30 -20.56 6.47
C LEU A 94 -0.18 -21.61 6.37
N ASP A 95 0.47 -21.76 5.21
CA ASP A 95 1.70 -22.55 5.05
C ASP A 95 2.92 -21.88 5.71
N LYS A 96 2.85 -20.56 5.89
CA LYS A 96 3.84 -19.69 6.52
C LYS A 96 3.12 -18.58 7.29
N GLU A 97 3.85 -17.89 8.16
CA GLU A 97 3.34 -16.67 8.78
C GLU A 97 3.17 -15.59 7.71
N VAL A 98 1.96 -15.05 7.62
CA VAL A 98 1.61 -13.91 6.76
C VAL A 98 0.74 -12.92 7.52
N PHE A 99 0.62 -11.72 6.99
CA PHE A 99 -0.09 -10.61 7.61
C PHE A 99 -1.30 -10.23 6.78
N ALA A 100 -2.45 -10.03 7.44
CA ALA A 100 -3.72 -9.69 6.83
C ALA A 100 -4.14 -8.26 7.18
N VAL A 101 -4.52 -7.49 6.16
CA VAL A 101 -5.08 -6.13 6.30
C VAL A 101 -6.33 -6.02 5.46
N LEU A 102 -7.41 -5.51 6.04
CA LEU A 102 -8.70 -5.38 5.36
C LEU A 102 -9.02 -3.92 5.05
N TYR A 103 -9.35 -3.66 3.79
CA TYR A 103 -9.71 -2.35 3.27
C TYR A 103 -11.15 -2.37 2.76
N LYS A 104 -11.88 -1.27 2.98
CA LYS A 104 -13.13 -1.01 2.27
C LYS A 104 -12.81 -0.46 0.88
N ALA A 105 -13.55 -0.91 -0.13
CA ALA A 105 -13.39 -0.39 -1.49
C ALA A 105 -13.54 1.14 -1.51
N ALA A 106 -12.60 1.80 -2.19
CA ALA A 106 -12.74 3.23 -2.50
C ALA A 106 -13.95 3.42 -3.44
N PRO A 107 -14.76 4.46 -3.23
CA PRO A 107 -15.85 4.77 -4.15
C PRO A 107 -15.29 5.25 -5.50
N GLY A 108 -16.08 5.08 -6.56
CA GLY A 108 -15.76 5.56 -7.90
C GLY A 108 -15.08 4.52 -8.78
N ILE A 109 -14.40 5.00 -9.82
CA ILE A 109 -13.76 4.18 -10.85
C ILE A 109 -12.35 4.69 -11.12
N HIS A 110 -11.51 3.84 -11.70
CA HIS A 110 -10.27 4.29 -12.30
C HIS A 110 -10.59 5.23 -13.47
N LEU A 111 -10.03 6.44 -13.45
CA LEU A 111 -10.38 7.47 -14.42
C LEU A 111 -9.87 7.09 -15.82
N PRO A 112 -10.77 6.95 -16.82
CA PRO A 112 -10.39 6.64 -18.19
C PRO A 112 -9.44 7.70 -18.78
N ARG A 113 -8.45 7.28 -19.57
CA ARG A 113 -7.44 8.19 -20.15
C ARG A 113 -8.03 9.31 -21.00
N ASN A 114 -9.15 9.06 -21.68
CA ASN A 114 -9.86 10.06 -22.47
C ASN A 114 -10.50 11.17 -21.62
N GLU A 115 -10.60 11.00 -20.31
CA GLU A 115 -11.09 12.03 -19.38
C GLU A 115 -9.95 12.83 -18.75
N TRP A 116 -8.68 12.49 -19.01
CA TRP A 116 -7.54 13.20 -18.48
C TRP A 116 -7.44 14.61 -19.07
N ASN A 117 -7.42 15.61 -18.18
CA ASN A 117 -7.36 17.01 -18.57
C ASN A 117 -6.68 17.85 -17.48
N SER A 118 -6.42 19.12 -17.78
CA SER A 118 -5.71 20.05 -16.88
C SER A 118 -6.41 20.23 -15.52
N ASN A 119 -7.74 20.17 -15.47
CA ASN A 119 -8.48 20.27 -14.22
C ASN A 119 -8.29 19.02 -13.33
N VAL A 120 -8.24 17.83 -13.94
CA VAL A 120 -7.93 16.58 -13.23
C VAL A 120 -6.53 16.64 -12.62
N PHE A 121 -5.52 17.03 -13.40
CA PHE A 121 -4.14 17.13 -12.90
C PHE A 121 -3.97 18.20 -11.82
N LYS A 122 -4.69 19.33 -11.95
CA LYS A 122 -4.73 20.36 -10.89
C LYS A 122 -5.31 19.81 -9.60
N LYS A 123 -6.41 19.05 -9.66
CA LYS A 123 -7.01 18.39 -8.49
C LYS A 123 -6.07 17.35 -7.89
N LEU A 124 -5.39 16.55 -8.73
CA LEU A 124 -4.38 15.59 -8.27
C LEU A 124 -3.26 16.31 -7.49
N GLY A 125 -2.70 17.39 -8.04
CA GLY A 125 -1.69 18.19 -7.34
C GLY A 125 -2.19 18.78 -6.01
N GLN A 126 -3.48 19.18 -5.93
CA GLN A 126 -4.09 19.62 -4.67
C GLN A 126 -4.17 18.48 -3.65
N GLN A 127 -4.52 17.25 -4.06
CA GLN A 127 -4.57 16.09 -3.17
C GLN A 127 -3.17 15.67 -2.69
N ILE A 128 -2.18 15.65 -3.59
CA ILE A 128 -0.77 15.39 -3.23
C ILE A 128 -0.28 16.43 -2.22
N GLY A 129 -0.57 17.72 -2.44
CA GLY A 129 -0.22 18.77 -1.49
C GLY A 129 -0.90 18.62 -0.12
N LYS A 130 -2.14 18.12 -0.06
CA LYS A 130 -2.81 17.79 1.22
C LYS A 130 -2.14 16.61 1.90
N LEU A 131 -1.81 15.57 1.15
CA LEU A 131 -1.09 14.40 1.63
C LEU A 131 0.23 14.80 2.28
N HIS A 132 1.11 15.53 1.57
CA HIS A 132 2.39 15.97 2.12
C HIS A 132 2.25 16.81 3.40
N ARG A 133 1.20 17.64 3.53
CA ARG A 133 0.94 18.36 4.79
C ARG A 133 0.50 17.43 5.93
N ALA A 134 -0.30 16.42 5.62
CA ALA A 134 -0.73 15.42 6.60
C ALA A 134 0.45 14.56 7.07
N SER A 135 1.35 14.18 6.17
CA SER A 135 2.57 13.40 6.48
C SER A 135 3.46 14.11 7.50
N LYS A 136 3.70 15.41 7.32
CA LYS A 136 4.48 16.22 8.28
C LYS A 136 3.84 16.22 9.67
N ASN A 137 2.51 16.31 9.74
CA ASN A 137 1.80 16.25 11.00
C ASN A 137 1.92 14.87 11.64
N PHE A 138 1.87 13.79 10.85
CA PHE A 138 2.06 12.42 11.34
C PHE A 138 3.46 12.23 11.94
N GLU A 139 4.51 12.62 11.23
CA GLU A 139 5.90 12.52 11.71
C GLU A 139 6.17 13.37 12.96
N SER A 140 5.37 14.42 13.20
CA SER A 140 5.48 15.24 14.42
C SER A 140 4.87 14.60 15.66
N ILE A 141 3.97 13.60 15.49
CA ILE A 141 3.27 12.92 16.58
C ILE A 141 3.72 11.48 16.78
N GLU A 142 4.17 10.81 15.72
CA GLU A 142 4.56 9.40 15.72
C GLU A 142 5.94 9.26 15.07
N PRO A 143 6.93 8.65 15.76
CA PRO A 143 8.23 8.40 15.17
C PRO A 143 8.14 7.30 14.11
N VAL A 144 8.58 7.61 12.89
CA VAL A 144 8.71 6.64 11.79
C VAL A 144 10.02 5.88 11.96
N LYS A 145 9.94 4.55 12.13
CA LYS A 145 11.10 3.69 12.44
C LYS A 145 11.30 2.55 11.45
N HIS A 146 10.24 2.14 10.77
CA HIS A 146 10.22 0.92 9.96
C HIS A 146 10.05 1.23 8.47
N ILE A 147 9.52 2.38 8.10
CA ILE A 147 9.52 2.87 6.73
C ILE A 147 10.90 3.47 6.44
N ASN A 148 11.63 2.81 5.54
CA ASN A 148 12.99 3.19 5.19
C ASN A 148 13.04 4.48 4.34
N ASP A 149 14.21 5.11 4.31
CA ASP A 149 14.51 6.13 3.30
C ASP A 149 14.47 5.51 1.90
N TRP A 150 14.06 6.30 0.89
CA TRP A 150 13.91 5.83 -0.50
C TRP A 150 15.14 5.06 -1.02
N TYR A 151 16.35 5.53 -0.77
CA TYR A 151 17.60 4.91 -1.27
C TYR A 151 17.95 3.57 -0.61
N GLN A 152 17.21 3.16 0.41
CA GLN A 152 17.36 1.85 1.05
C GLN A 152 16.42 0.80 0.44
N ASN A 153 15.46 1.21 -0.39
CA ASN A 153 14.61 0.27 -1.10
C ASN A 153 15.41 -0.45 -2.20
N GLU A 154 15.16 -1.75 -2.35
CA GLU A 154 15.89 -2.61 -3.29
C GLU A 154 15.79 -2.13 -4.75
N GLU A 155 14.71 -1.43 -5.11
CA GLU A 155 14.51 -0.83 -6.44
C GLU A 155 15.59 0.17 -6.85
N TYR A 156 16.23 0.83 -5.87
CA TYR A 156 17.32 1.79 -6.10
C TYR A 156 18.71 1.15 -5.94
N ASN A 157 18.78 -0.15 -5.69
CA ASN A 157 20.02 -0.89 -5.60
C ASN A 157 20.55 -1.28 -7.00
N PHE A 158 20.72 -0.27 -7.86
CA PHE A 158 21.03 -0.45 -9.28
C PHE A 158 22.24 -1.36 -9.53
N LEU A 159 23.25 -1.27 -8.66
CA LEU A 159 24.52 -2.00 -8.80
C LEU A 159 24.38 -3.51 -8.58
N ASN A 160 23.30 -3.98 -7.95
CA ASN A 160 22.96 -5.41 -7.84
C ASN A 160 22.41 -5.98 -9.14
N TYR A 161 21.78 -5.14 -9.98
CA TYR A 161 21.04 -5.58 -11.16
C TYR A 161 21.74 -5.24 -12.49
N ILE A 162 22.59 -4.21 -12.50
CA ILE A 162 23.40 -3.85 -13.67
C ILE A 162 24.63 -4.78 -13.72
N PRO A 163 24.91 -5.47 -14.84
CA PRO A 163 26.11 -6.30 -14.98
C PRO A 163 27.41 -5.52 -14.69
N LYS A 164 28.44 -6.20 -14.16
CA LYS A 164 29.68 -5.54 -13.72
C LYS A 164 30.48 -4.93 -14.88
N GLU A 165 30.27 -5.46 -16.08
CA GLU A 165 30.94 -5.06 -17.32
C GLU A 165 30.41 -3.72 -17.86
N GLU A 166 29.19 -3.33 -17.47
CA GLU A 166 28.53 -2.08 -17.88
C GLU A 166 29.03 -0.88 -17.06
N THR A 167 30.33 -0.60 -17.13
CA THR A 167 31.01 0.40 -16.27
C THR A 167 30.37 1.78 -16.38
N THR A 168 30.08 2.26 -17.59
CA THR A 168 29.48 3.59 -17.80
C THR A 168 28.09 3.72 -17.19
N ILE A 169 27.24 2.69 -17.30
CA ILE A 169 25.89 2.73 -16.71
C ILE A 169 25.98 2.69 -15.18
N ARG A 170 26.90 1.89 -14.63
CA ARG A 170 27.13 1.81 -13.18
C ARG A 170 27.66 3.12 -12.60
N GLU A 171 28.57 3.80 -13.30
CA GLU A 171 29.06 5.12 -12.93
C GLU A 171 27.92 6.14 -12.89
N ILE A 172 27.14 6.26 -13.97
CA ILE A 172 25.98 7.17 -14.03
C ILE A 172 24.97 6.87 -12.90
N ALA A 173 24.65 5.60 -12.68
CA ALA A 173 23.71 5.19 -11.64
C ALA A 173 24.20 5.58 -10.23
N SER A 174 25.49 5.37 -9.96
CA SER A 174 26.13 5.75 -8.70
C SER A 174 26.14 7.27 -8.50
N ASP A 175 26.46 8.03 -9.55
CA ASP A 175 26.51 9.49 -9.50
C ASP A 175 25.12 10.10 -9.28
N VAL A 176 24.09 9.57 -9.95
CA VAL A 176 22.69 9.99 -9.76
C VAL A 176 22.23 9.68 -8.33
N LEU A 177 22.49 8.47 -7.83
CA LEU A 177 22.09 8.10 -6.47
C LEU A 177 22.78 8.98 -5.42
N THR A 178 24.08 9.21 -5.59
CA THR A 178 24.89 10.02 -4.67
C THR A 178 24.43 11.47 -4.67
N SER A 179 24.26 12.07 -5.86
CA SER A 179 23.84 13.48 -5.99
C SER A 179 22.46 13.75 -5.39
N ILE A 180 21.49 12.85 -5.55
CA ILE A 180 20.16 13.00 -4.95
C ILE A 180 20.23 12.80 -3.43
N LYS A 181 21.07 11.88 -2.94
CA LYS A 181 21.25 11.61 -1.51
C LYS A 181 21.88 12.79 -0.76
N GLU A 182 22.72 13.56 -1.44
CA GLU A 182 23.39 14.76 -0.89
C GLU A 182 22.47 15.99 -0.81
N LEU A 183 21.28 15.95 -1.42
CA LEU A 183 20.33 17.06 -1.33
C LEU A 183 19.95 17.33 0.14
N PRO A 184 19.88 18.61 0.55
CA PRO A 184 19.58 18.96 1.94
C PRO A 184 18.18 18.50 2.32
N LYS A 185 18.09 17.70 3.38
CA LYS A 185 16.82 17.23 3.94
C LYS A 185 16.37 18.12 5.10
N SER A 186 15.09 18.44 5.11
CA SER A 186 14.41 19.18 6.17
C SER A 186 12.94 18.74 6.22
N THR A 187 12.25 19.03 7.32
CA THR A 187 10.81 18.82 7.45
C THR A 187 9.99 19.62 6.42
N SER A 188 10.59 20.56 5.70
CA SER A 188 9.93 21.32 4.64
C SER A 188 9.91 20.58 3.29
N ASN A 189 10.90 19.74 3.01
CA ASN A 189 11.16 19.15 1.69
C ASN A 189 11.39 17.63 1.69
N TYR A 190 11.37 16.98 2.85
CA TYR A 190 11.57 15.54 3.01
C TYR A 190 10.65 15.01 4.12
N GLY A 191 10.12 13.80 3.92
CA GLY A 191 9.23 13.10 4.85
C GLY A 191 8.47 11.98 4.15
N LEU A 192 7.55 11.34 4.87
CA LEU A 192 6.71 10.27 4.34
C LEU A 192 5.89 10.71 3.12
N ILE A 193 5.89 9.88 2.08
CA ILE A 193 5.10 10.05 0.86
C ILE A 193 4.38 8.76 0.50
N HIS A 194 3.36 8.87 -0.35
CA HIS A 194 2.87 7.72 -1.11
C HIS A 194 3.79 7.59 -2.34
N GLU A 195 4.74 6.66 -2.32
CA GLU A 195 5.85 6.60 -3.31
C GLU A 195 5.40 6.48 -4.77
N ILE A 196 4.22 5.91 -5.04
CA ILE A 196 3.71 5.69 -6.41
C ILE A 196 2.34 6.37 -6.59
N TYR A 197 2.25 7.38 -7.44
CA TYR A 197 0.96 7.91 -7.94
C TYR A 197 0.73 7.37 -9.36
N GLY A 198 -0.22 6.44 -9.53
CA GLY A 198 -0.53 5.78 -10.79
C GLY A 198 -1.82 6.23 -11.46
#